data_AF-A0A6B0XA27-F1
#
_entry.id   AF-A0A6B0XA27-F1
#
_cell.length_a   1.000
_cell.length_b   1.000
_cell.length_c   1.000
_cell.angle_alpha   90.00
_cell.angle_beta   90.00
_cell.angle_gamma   90.00
#
_symmetry.space_group_name_H-M   'P 1'
#
loop_
_entity.id
_entity.type
_entity.pdbx_description
1 polymer ?
#
loop_
_entity_poly.entity_id
_entity_poly.type
_entity_poly.pdbx_seq_one_letter_code
_entity_poly.pdbx_strand_id
1 'polypeptide(L)'
;MQYSILFAIFFFFAACGREEAPLLAVHQILNKTGAALKERLGEPDFDFVRSAQVTTLQWRDADGDSTWVYVDLLHDNASYVTYTFKKMDPFDTAEALRRIGLSVPEQEPEQVWENGSKRWKPFGQYHRLVVNPVTKLVTVSLDIESEAQREIAEK
;
A
#
# COMPACT_ATOMS: atom_id res chain seq x y z
N MET A 1 9.75 -41.73 -47.98
CA MET A 1 9.37 -41.06 -46.71
C MET A 1 10.67 -40.69 -46.01
N GLN A 2 11.30 -39.52 -46.19
CA GLN A 2 10.87 -38.12 -46.12
C GLN A 2 10.56 -37.63 -44.68
N TYR A 3 11.45 -36.73 -44.21
CA TYR A 3 11.38 -35.76 -43.09
C TYR A 3 11.39 -36.31 -41.64
N SER A 4 12.01 -35.69 -40.64
CA SER A 4 12.72 -34.41 -40.54
C SER A 4 13.54 -34.36 -39.24
N ILE A 5 14.64 -33.61 -39.29
CA ILE A 5 15.41 -33.07 -38.17
C ILE A 5 14.50 -32.18 -37.31
N LEU A 6 14.61 -32.22 -35.98
CA LEU A 6 14.50 -30.99 -35.18
C LEU A 6 15.24 -31.10 -33.82
N PHE A 7 16.34 -30.36 -33.76
CA PHE A 7 16.86 -29.73 -32.55
C PHE A 7 15.75 -28.91 -31.87
N ALA A 8 15.58 -29.06 -30.55
CA ALA A 8 14.95 -28.05 -29.70
C ALA A 8 15.87 -27.89 -28.47
N ILE A 9 16.89 -27.04 -28.60
CA ILE A 9 16.90 -25.64 -28.16
C ILE A 9 16.84 -25.55 -26.63
N PHE A 10 18.02 -25.31 -26.07
CA PHE A 10 18.22 -24.68 -24.76
C PHE A 10 17.30 -23.46 -24.63
N PHE A 11 16.37 -23.48 -23.68
CA PHE A 11 15.84 -22.26 -23.09
C PHE A 11 16.58 -21.99 -21.79
N PHE A 12 17.72 -21.32 -21.90
CA PHE A 12 18.21 -20.43 -20.85
C PHE A 12 17.23 -19.25 -20.79
N PHE A 13 16.36 -19.22 -19.79
CA PHE A 13 15.81 -17.95 -19.32
C PHE A 13 16.58 -17.57 -18.05
N ALA A 14 17.41 -16.55 -18.19
CA ALA A 14 18.00 -15.82 -17.10
C ALA A 14 16.87 -15.26 -16.23
N ALA A 15 16.57 -15.92 -15.10
CA ALA A 15 15.84 -15.29 -14.02
C ALA A 15 16.81 -14.29 -13.34
N CYS A 16 16.97 -13.12 -13.95
CA CYS A 16 17.25 -11.93 -13.17
C CYS A 16 16.08 -11.82 -12.19
N GLY A 17 16.29 -12.26 -10.95
CA GLY A 17 15.28 -12.33 -9.91
C GLY A 17 14.65 -10.97 -9.69
N ARG A 18 13.49 -10.74 -10.30
CA ARG A 18 12.63 -9.63 -9.96
C ARG A 18 11.90 -10.09 -8.71
N GLU A 19 12.41 -9.68 -7.55
CA GLU A 19 11.74 -9.88 -6.28
C GLU A 19 10.30 -9.37 -6.43
N GLU A 20 9.31 -10.24 -6.26
CA GLU A 20 7.91 -9.85 -6.36
C GLU A 20 7.64 -8.77 -5.30
N ALA A 21 6.95 -7.70 -5.70
CA ALA A 21 6.64 -6.62 -4.79
C ALA A 21 5.83 -7.18 -3.59
N PRO A 22 6.06 -6.69 -2.36
CA PRO A 22 5.33 -7.15 -1.19
C PRO A 22 3.81 -7.10 -1.41
N LEU A 23 3.08 -8.08 -0.86
CA LEU A 23 1.62 -8.13 -0.97
C LEU A 23 0.98 -6.78 -0.60
N LEU A 24 1.46 -6.19 0.49
CA LEU A 24 1.00 -4.93 1.09
C LEU A 24 1.71 -3.68 0.55
N ALA A 25 2.37 -3.77 -0.61
CA ALA A 25 3.11 -2.63 -1.14
C ALA A 25 2.18 -1.43 -1.41
N VAL A 26 2.52 -0.27 -0.83
CA VAL A 26 1.67 0.94 -0.87
C VAL A 26 1.32 1.36 -2.30
N HIS A 27 2.28 1.29 -3.23
CA HIS A 27 2.08 1.67 -4.63
C HIS A 27 1.13 0.71 -5.40
N GLN A 28 0.86 -0.47 -4.84
CA GLN A 28 -0.11 -1.44 -5.37
C GLN A 28 -1.47 -1.32 -4.68
N ILE A 29 -1.61 -0.45 -3.67
CA ILE A 29 -2.86 -0.18 -2.96
C ILE A 29 -3.39 1.20 -3.31
N LEU A 30 -2.58 2.25 -3.15
CA LEU A 30 -3.00 3.62 -3.45
C LEU A 30 -3.24 3.80 -4.95
N ASN A 31 -4.21 4.67 -5.29
CA ASN A 31 -4.67 4.92 -6.65
C ASN A 31 -5.21 3.67 -7.37
N LYS A 32 -5.73 2.69 -6.62
CA LYS A 32 -6.46 1.53 -7.14
C LYS A 32 -7.93 1.63 -6.80
N THR A 33 -8.77 1.06 -7.65
CA THR A 33 -10.20 0.95 -7.40
C THR A 33 -10.49 -0.07 -6.31
N GLY A 34 -11.67 0.01 -5.67
CA GLY A 34 -12.10 -1.01 -4.71
C GLY A 34 -12.09 -2.42 -5.29
N ALA A 35 -12.52 -2.57 -6.55
CA ALA A 35 -12.50 -3.86 -7.26
C ALA A 35 -11.09 -4.42 -7.45
N ALA A 36 -10.12 -3.59 -7.86
CA ALA A 36 -8.74 -4.01 -8.04
C ALA A 36 -8.08 -4.42 -6.71
N LEU A 37 -8.45 -3.76 -5.60
CA LEU A 37 -7.99 -4.16 -4.28
C LEU A 37 -8.55 -5.52 -3.86
N LYS A 38 -9.84 -5.78 -4.11
CA LYS A 38 -10.48 -7.06 -3.80
C LYS A 38 -9.91 -8.22 -4.62
N GLU A 39 -9.63 -8.00 -5.90
CA GLU A 39 -8.94 -8.99 -6.74
C GLU A 39 -7.57 -9.36 -6.17
N ARG A 40 -6.85 -8.38 -5.62
CA ARG A 40 -5.50 -8.56 -5.09
C ARG A 40 -5.45 -9.13 -3.67
N LEU A 41 -6.23 -8.57 -2.75
CA LEU A 41 -6.19 -8.87 -1.31
C LEU A 41 -7.28 -9.85 -0.87
N GLY A 42 -8.18 -10.24 -1.78
CA GLY A 42 -9.39 -10.98 -1.46
C GLY A 42 -10.51 -10.08 -0.94
N GLU A 43 -11.63 -10.69 -0.55
CA GLU A 43 -12.76 -9.94 0.03
C GLU A 43 -12.39 -9.39 1.42
N PRO A 44 -12.73 -8.12 1.70
CA PRO A 44 -12.48 -7.52 3.02
C PRO A 44 -13.44 -8.07 4.08
N ASP A 45 -12.98 -8.08 5.33
CA ASP A 45 -13.85 -8.36 6.49
C ASP A 45 -14.90 -7.26 6.69
N PHE A 46 -14.58 -6.03 6.29
CA PHE A 46 -15.51 -4.90 6.32
C PHE A 46 -15.45 -4.13 5.00
N ASP A 47 -16.62 -3.95 4.41
CA ASP A 47 -16.87 -3.06 3.29
C ASP A 47 -18.06 -2.19 3.69
N PHE A 48 -17.81 -0.92 4.00
CA PHE A 48 -18.87 -0.02 4.43
C PHE A 48 -18.74 1.38 3.83
N VAL A 49 -19.87 1.87 3.33
CA VAL A 49 -20.01 3.20 2.75
C VAL A 49 -20.14 4.22 3.90
N ARG A 50 -19.16 5.10 4.04
CA ARG A 50 -19.15 6.18 5.04
C ARG A 50 -19.98 7.38 4.61
N SER A 51 -19.96 7.69 3.32
CA SER A 51 -20.71 8.78 2.71
C SER A 51 -20.91 8.50 1.22
N ALA A 52 -21.61 9.39 0.51
CA ALA A 52 -21.76 9.29 -0.95
C ALA A 52 -20.42 9.27 -1.72
N GLN A 53 -19.33 9.73 -1.10
CA GLN A 53 -18.02 9.86 -1.74
C GLN A 53 -16.97 8.91 -1.16
N VAL A 54 -17.17 8.43 0.08
CA VAL A 54 -16.15 7.67 0.83
C VAL A 54 -16.67 6.28 1.17
N THR A 55 -15.92 5.27 0.74
CA THR A 55 -16.10 3.87 1.15
C THR A 55 -14.86 3.39 1.86
N THR A 56 -15.03 2.58 2.90
CA THR A 56 -13.94 2.03 3.67
C THR A 56 -13.89 0.52 3.52
N LEU A 57 -12.72 0.01 3.19
CA LEU A 57 -12.42 -1.42 3.15
C LEU A 57 -11.45 -1.78 4.27
N GLN A 58 -11.66 -2.92 4.93
CA GLN A 58 -10.74 -3.44 5.94
C GLN A 58 -10.51 -4.94 5.79
N TRP A 59 -9.23 -5.34 5.83
CA TRP A 59 -8.78 -6.71 5.98
C TRP A 59 -8.07 -6.86 7.31
N ARG A 60 -8.45 -7.85 8.10
CA ARG A 60 -7.72 -8.31 9.26
C ARG A 60 -6.89 -9.49 8.81
N ASP A 61 -5.60 -9.47 9.13
CA ASP A 61 -4.68 -10.56 8.76
C ASP A 61 -4.42 -10.66 7.25
N ALA A 62 -4.26 -9.51 6.59
CA ALA A 62 -4.10 -9.41 5.13
C ALA A 62 -2.87 -10.14 4.57
N ASP A 63 -1.87 -10.42 5.42
CA ASP A 63 -0.61 -11.10 5.08
C ASP A 63 -0.41 -12.43 5.84
N GLY A 64 -1.39 -12.89 6.62
CA GLY A 64 -1.25 -14.05 7.49
C GLY A 64 -0.38 -13.81 8.75
N ASP A 65 0.10 -12.57 8.97
CA ASP A 65 0.90 -12.17 10.14
C ASP A 65 0.20 -11.10 11.01
N SER A 66 -1.13 -11.12 10.98
CA SER A 66 -2.03 -10.26 11.73
C SER A 66 -1.85 -8.76 11.42
N THR A 67 -1.39 -8.43 10.21
CA THR A 67 -1.42 -7.05 9.72
C THR A 67 -2.84 -6.68 9.34
N TRP A 68 -3.40 -5.66 9.99
CA TRP A 68 -4.69 -5.10 9.60
C TRP A 68 -4.47 -4.01 8.58
N VAL A 69 -5.18 -4.06 7.46
CA VAL A 69 -5.13 -3.08 6.39
C VAL A 69 -6.48 -2.39 6.32
N TYR A 70 -6.47 -1.07 6.45
CA TYR A 70 -7.63 -0.21 6.34
C TYR A 70 -7.41 0.73 5.15
N VAL A 71 -8.37 0.83 4.23
CA VAL A 71 -8.28 1.69 3.04
C VAL A 71 -9.53 2.56 2.95
N ASP A 72 -9.35 3.86 2.79
CA ASP A 72 -10.44 4.77 2.38
C ASP A 72 -10.37 5.02 0.86
N LEU A 73 -11.45 4.64 0.19
CA LEU A 73 -11.72 4.93 -1.21
C LEU A 73 -12.46 6.26 -1.29
N LEU A 74 -11.90 7.22 -2.02
CA LEU A 74 -12.59 8.45 -2.41
C LEU A 74 -13.02 8.33 -3.86
N HIS A 75 -14.32 8.40 -4.14
CA HIS A 75 -14.88 8.14 -5.48
C HIS A 75 -14.36 6.81 -6.08
N ASP A 76 -14.36 5.76 -5.26
CA ASP A 76 -13.84 4.41 -5.56
C ASP A 76 -12.31 4.29 -5.67
N ASN A 77 -11.54 5.38 -5.65
CA ASN A 77 -10.08 5.32 -5.70
C ASN A 77 -9.44 5.37 -4.31
N ALA A 78 -8.54 4.41 -4.04
CA ALA A 78 -7.80 4.34 -2.79
C ALA A 78 -6.92 5.56 -2.58
N SER A 79 -7.31 6.37 -1.60
CA SER A 79 -6.70 7.66 -1.28
C SER A 79 -5.81 7.63 -0.04
N TYR A 80 -6.07 6.65 0.81
CA TYR A 80 -5.54 6.60 2.15
C TYR A 80 -5.51 5.13 2.57
N VAL A 81 -4.36 4.69 3.07
CA VAL A 81 -4.17 3.34 3.60
C VAL A 81 -3.48 3.40 4.96
N THR A 82 -3.94 2.56 5.87
CA THR A 82 -3.38 2.38 7.21
C THR A 82 -3.14 0.91 7.48
N TYR A 83 -1.91 0.60 7.89
CA TYR A 83 -1.46 -0.73 8.31
C TYR A 83 -1.32 -0.75 9.83
N THR A 84 -1.82 -1.78 10.50
CA THR A 84 -1.58 -2.02 11.93
C THR A 84 -0.93 -3.39 12.13
N PHE A 85 0.31 -3.41 12.60
CA PHE A 85 1.11 -4.63 12.77
C PHE A 85 0.89 -5.24 14.15
N LYS A 86 -0.19 -5.99 14.34
CA LYS A 86 -0.65 -6.44 15.67
C LYS A 86 0.37 -7.29 16.43
N LYS A 87 1.15 -8.11 15.73
CA LYS A 87 2.14 -9.04 16.31
C LYS A 87 3.57 -8.50 16.38
N MET A 88 3.84 -7.30 15.85
CA MET A 88 5.20 -6.75 15.83
C MET A 88 5.56 -6.16 17.20
N ASP A 89 6.25 -6.92 18.04
CA ASP A 89 6.62 -6.52 19.41
C ASP A 89 8.10 -6.86 19.72
N PRO A 90 8.98 -5.86 19.93
CA PRO A 90 8.71 -4.42 19.85
C PRO A 90 8.40 -3.96 18.42
N PHE A 91 7.82 -2.76 18.26
CA PHE A 91 7.54 -2.21 16.94
C PHE A 91 8.84 -1.77 16.24
N ASP A 92 9.16 -2.42 15.12
CA ASP A 92 10.28 -2.07 14.25
C ASP A 92 9.78 -1.26 13.06
N THR A 93 10.11 0.03 13.04
CA THR A 93 9.70 0.94 11.97
C THR A 93 10.31 0.56 10.62
N ALA A 94 11.56 0.11 10.59
CA ALA A 94 12.24 -0.23 9.34
C ALA A 94 11.61 -1.47 8.71
N GLU A 95 11.36 -2.51 9.51
CA GLU A 95 10.67 -3.72 9.05
C GLU A 95 9.23 -3.44 8.62
N ALA A 96 8.48 -2.64 9.39
CA ALA A 96 7.12 -2.25 9.04
C ALA A 96 7.05 -1.52 7.68
N LEU A 97 7.96 -0.56 7.44
CA LEU A 97 8.05 0.15 6.17
C LEU A 97 8.45 -0.78 5.02
N ARG A 98 9.43 -1.68 5.25
CA ARG A 98 9.86 -2.65 4.24
C ARG A 98 8.72 -3.56 3.78
N ARG A 99 7.90 -4.06 4.72
CA ARG A 99 6.73 -4.90 4.42
C ARG A 99 5.69 -4.24 3.52
N ILE A 100 5.59 -2.91 3.58
CA ILE A 100 4.68 -2.13 2.73
C ILE A 100 5.40 -1.48 1.55
N GLY A 101 6.61 -1.93 1.23
CA GLY A 101 7.38 -1.50 0.06
C GLY A 101 7.91 -0.07 0.16
N LEU A 102 8.17 0.41 1.37
CA LEU A 102 8.77 1.72 1.64
C LEU A 102 10.14 1.57 2.34
N SER A 103 10.96 2.60 2.21
CA SER A 103 12.21 2.75 2.96
C SER A 103 12.01 3.72 4.12
N VAL A 104 12.88 3.64 5.14
CA VAL A 104 12.92 4.63 6.22
C VAL A 104 13.22 6.01 5.60
N PRO A 105 12.42 7.04 5.92
CA PRO A 105 12.71 8.39 5.43
C PRO A 105 14.07 8.87 5.94
N GLU A 106 14.91 9.41 5.04
CA GLU A 106 16.20 10.03 5.42
C GLU A 106 16.00 11.37 6.13
N GLN A 107 14.88 12.04 5.86
CA GLN A 107 14.53 13.32 6.44
C GLN A 107 13.91 13.13 7.82
N GLU A 108 14.17 14.05 8.74
CA GLU A 108 13.48 14.08 10.03
C GLU A 108 12.00 14.45 9.85
N PRO A 109 11.08 13.90 10.67
CA PRO A 109 9.66 14.23 10.61
C PRO A 109 9.40 15.68 11.06
N GLU A 110 8.41 16.34 10.47
CA GLU A 110 8.03 17.72 10.79
C GLU A 110 7.56 17.92 12.23
N GLN A 111 6.90 16.90 12.79
CA GLN A 111 6.33 16.95 14.13
C GLN A 111 6.37 15.57 14.75
N VAL A 112 6.98 15.50 15.94
CA VAL A 112 6.87 14.36 16.84
C VAL A 112 5.81 14.70 17.88
N TRP A 113 4.75 13.90 17.95
CA TRP A 113 3.69 14.10 18.95
C TRP A 113 4.07 13.42 20.27
N GLU A 114 3.44 13.84 21.37
CA GLU A 114 3.70 13.28 22.72
C GLU A 114 3.49 11.76 22.78
N ASN A 115 2.64 11.21 21.93
CA ASN A 115 2.42 9.76 21.80
C ASN A 115 3.48 9.04 20.96
N GLY A 116 4.57 9.72 20.56
CA GLY A 116 5.66 9.17 19.76
C GLY A 116 5.37 9.05 18.26
N SER A 117 4.21 9.50 17.79
CA SER A 117 3.91 9.52 16.35
C SER A 117 4.88 10.44 15.61
N LYS A 118 5.18 10.11 14.35
CA LYS A 118 6.06 10.85 13.45
C LYS A 118 5.35 11.09 12.12
N ARG A 119 5.51 12.28 11.52
CA ARG A 119 4.90 12.63 10.23
C ARG A 119 5.87 13.28 9.26
N TRP A 120 5.75 12.87 7.99
CA TRP A 120 6.41 13.47 6.83
C TRP A 120 5.35 13.95 5.84
N LYS A 121 5.41 15.22 5.42
CA LYS A 121 4.46 15.86 4.50
C LYS A 121 5.14 17.01 3.71
N PRO A 122 5.63 16.77 2.48
CA PRO A 122 5.40 15.58 1.65
C PRO A 122 6.29 14.40 2.03
N PHE A 123 5.95 13.21 1.52
CA PHE A 123 6.81 12.02 1.62
C PHE A 123 7.01 11.40 0.23
N GLY A 124 8.10 11.77 -0.44
CA GLY A 124 8.38 11.32 -1.80
C GLY A 124 7.25 11.68 -2.76
N GLN A 125 6.68 10.67 -3.42
CA GLN A 125 5.51 10.82 -4.30
C GLN A 125 4.17 10.89 -3.57
N TYR A 126 4.15 10.62 -2.25
CA TYR A 126 2.94 10.59 -1.45
C TYR A 126 2.72 11.93 -0.75
N HIS A 127 1.45 12.26 -0.50
CA HIS A 127 1.10 13.46 0.24
C HIS A 127 1.61 13.40 1.67
N ARG A 128 1.45 12.26 2.35
CA ARG A 128 1.96 12.09 3.71
C ARG A 128 2.34 10.64 4.05
N LEU A 129 3.26 10.51 4.99
CA LEU A 129 3.52 9.30 5.77
C LEU A 129 3.35 9.63 7.27
N VAL A 130 2.66 8.78 8.02
CA VAL A 130 2.60 8.84 9.48
C VAL A 130 2.96 7.48 10.06
N VAL A 131 3.86 7.46 11.06
CA VAL A 131 4.23 6.25 11.80
C VAL A 131 3.93 6.49 13.27
N ASN A 132 3.16 5.60 13.90
CA ASN A 132 2.91 5.60 15.33
C ASN A 132 3.45 4.30 15.95
N PRO A 133 4.59 4.36 16.67
CA PRO A 133 5.20 3.16 17.23
C PRO A 133 4.42 2.56 18.41
N VAL A 134 3.63 3.37 19.14
CA VAL A 134 2.82 2.91 20.28
C VAL A 134 1.64 2.07 19.80
N THR A 135 0.97 2.51 18.73
CA THR A 135 -0.17 1.78 18.15
C THR A 135 0.23 0.83 17.02
N LYS A 136 1.53 0.76 16.69
CA LYS A 136 2.10 -0.10 15.64
C LYS A 136 1.52 0.18 14.26
N LEU A 137 1.29 1.46 13.98
CA LEU A 137 0.48 1.92 12.86
C LEU A 137 1.34 2.70 11.86
N VAL A 138 1.14 2.40 10.57
CA VAL A 138 1.73 3.17 9.46
C VAL A 138 0.63 3.60 8.51
N THR A 139 0.55 4.89 8.23
CA THR A 139 -0.45 5.48 7.33
C THR A 139 0.23 6.18 6.16
N VAL A 140 -0.30 5.99 4.95
CA VAL A 140 0.12 6.70 3.74
C VAL A 140 -1.10 7.25 3.01
N SER A 141 -1.00 8.46 2.45
CA SER A 141 -2.11 9.05 1.68
C SER A 141 -1.65 9.79 0.43
N LEU A 142 -2.57 9.92 -0.52
CA LEU A 142 -2.49 10.78 -1.70
C LEU A 142 -3.16 12.13 -1.42
N ASP A 143 -2.93 13.11 -2.30
CA ASP A 143 -3.52 14.46 -2.23
C ASP A 143 -4.71 14.59 -3.19
N ILE A 144 -5.76 13.77 -2.97
CA ILE A 144 -6.82 13.61 -3.97
C ILE A 144 -7.75 14.84 -4.03
N GLU A 145 -7.87 15.63 -2.96
CA GLU A 145 -8.63 16.90 -3.03
C GLU A 145 -8.00 17.87 -4.03
N SER A 146 -6.67 17.94 -4.10
CA SER A 146 -5.98 18.77 -5.08
C SER A 146 -6.12 18.26 -6.52
N GLU A 147 -6.17 16.94 -6.71
CA GLU A 147 -6.30 16.30 -8.03
C GLU A 147 -7.74 16.36 -8.56
N ALA A 148 -8.73 16.08 -7.72
CA ALA A 148 -10.14 16.19 -8.08
C ALA A 148 -10.54 17.65 -8.40
N GLN A 149 -10.00 18.63 -7.66
CA GLN A 149 -10.21 20.06 -7.97
C GLN A 149 -9.54 20.47 -9.29
N ARG A 150 -8.38 19.91 -9.64
CA ARG A 150 -7.72 20.13 -10.95
C ARG A 150 -8.52 19.55 -12.11
N GLU A 151 -8.99 18.31 -11.99
CA GLU A 151 -9.80 17.67 -13.05
C GLU A 151 -11.14 18.38 -13.30
N ILE A 152 -11.72 19.03 -12.28
CA ILE A 152 -12.91 19.88 -12.42
C ILE A 152 -12.57 21.22 -13.06
N ALA A 153 -11.40 21.81 -12.76
CA ALA A 153 -10.98 23.09 -13.33
C ALA A 153 -10.52 22.99 -14.80
N GLU A 154 -10.14 21.79 -15.26
CA GLU A 154 -9.67 21.51 -16.62
C GLU A 154 -10.78 21.03 -17.59
N LYS A 155 -12.03 20.89 -17.10
CA LYS A 155 -13.23 20.53 -17.90
C LYS A 155 -14.16 21.73 -18.07
#